data_AF-A0A2A8CVW1-F1
#
_entry.id   AF-A0A2A8CVW1-F1
#
_cell.length_a   1.000
_cell.length_b   1.000
_cell.length_c   1.000
_cell.angle_alpha   90.00
_cell.angle_beta   90.00
_cell.angle_gamma   90.00
#
_symmetry.space_group_name_H-M   'P 1'
#
loop_
_entity.id
_entity.type
_entity.pdbx_description
1 polymer ?
#
loop_
_entity_poly.entity_id
_entity_poly.type
_entity_poly.pdbx_seq_one_letter_code
_entity_poly.pdbx_strand_id
1 'polypeptide(L)'
;MRVFPFQPVGRVSRHCLLALVAITWMGVYAYPADAQQWTYNTSLRYSTGTYIFSERTHTLAFTHGLGIRGDRYDLSFSIPLLYQSSPWISYTPIGGVPSGGPQQDVVRQRRGRHASTEGQSKQSGSRSRDTVILQDTVSYQDVGIGDPSVSASFALITSKDQRPSIRLTASAKAPVADEDSGFGTGAWDGALGLRLTQRVETWFLFADVAYWWLGDLDGLELNDSIAYSASIGRAFLDGQLGALISVAGYEAEIIDNVEPPVQVGAGLSYFLDNGSYGINTSFYVGISESVPGFSTSIGGFVRF
;
A
#
# COMPACT_ATOMS: atom_id res chain seq x y z
N MET A 1 -8.06 -47.74 9.23
CA MET A 1 -8.89 -46.91 8.32
C MET A 1 -10.10 -46.44 9.10
N ARG A 2 -10.06 -45.23 9.67
CA ARG A 2 -11.16 -44.62 10.44
C ARG A 2 -11.49 -43.29 9.78
N VAL A 3 -12.73 -43.17 9.32
CA VAL A 3 -13.30 -41.96 8.73
C VAL A 3 -13.84 -41.11 9.87
N PHE A 4 -13.40 -39.86 9.97
CA PHE A 4 -14.00 -38.87 10.87
C PHE A 4 -15.11 -38.10 10.13
N PRO A 5 -16.23 -37.76 10.79
CA PRO A 5 -17.34 -37.05 10.17
C PRO A 5 -17.07 -35.54 10.11
N PHE A 6 -17.39 -34.94 8.97
CA PHE A 6 -17.48 -33.50 8.77
C PHE A 6 -18.67 -32.94 9.57
N GLN A 7 -18.44 -31.93 10.41
CA GLN A 7 -19.52 -31.10 10.97
C GLN A 7 -19.60 -29.76 10.22
N PRO A 8 -20.82 -29.23 9.97
CA PRO A 8 -20.98 -27.97 9.26
C PRO A 8 -20.73 -26.77 10.18
N VAL A 9 -19.92 -25.83 9.72
CA VAL A 9 -19.66 -24.53 10.35
C VAL A 9 -20.89 -23.63 10.22
N GLY A 10 -21.07 -22.76 11.22
CA GLY A 10 -22.31 -22.10 11.58
C GLY A 10 -22.92 -21.17 10.53
N ARG A 11 -24.24 -21.02 10.64
CA ARG A 11 -25.08 -20.09 9.88
C ARG A 11 -24.60 -18.65 10.07
N VAL A 12 -24.09 -18.04 9.00
CA VAL A 12 -23.96 -16.58 8.91
C VAL A 12 -25.35 -15.97 8.76
N SER A 13 -25.67 -15.04 9.66
CA SER A 13 -26.93 -14.30 9.72
C SER A 13 -27.15 -13.49 8.42
N ARG A 14 -28.32 -13.70 7.79
CA ARG A 14 -28.72 -13.11 6.49
C ARG A 14 -28.95 -11.58 6.51
N HIS A 15 -28.58 -10.88 7.57
CA HIS A 15 -28.95 -9.47 7.78
C HIS A 15 -27.78 -8.48 7.58
N CYS A 16 -26.55 -8.96 7.36
CA CYS A 16 -25.41 -8.10 6.99
C CYS A 16 -25.20 -7.97 5.46
N LEU A 17 -25.88 -8.76 4.63
CA LEU A 17 -25.66 -8.75 3.17
C LEU A 17 -26.51 -7.72 2.40
N LEU A 18 -27.45 -7.05 3.07
CA LEU A 18 -28.43 -6.14 2.44
C LEU A 18 -28.10 -4.65 2.56
N ALA A 19 -27.05 -4.28 3.29
CA ALA A 19 -26.60 -2.87 3.38
C ALA A 19 -25.60 -2.47 2.27
N LEU A 20 -25.03 -3.44 1.53
CA LEU A 20 -23.98 -3.21 0.53
C LEU A 20 -24.48 -3.04 -0.92
N VAL A 21 -25.80 -3.13 -1.16
CA VAL A 21 -26.40 -3.09 -2.51
C VAL A 21 -27.38 -1.90 -2.69
N ALA A 22 -27.63 -1.09 -1.66
CA ALA A 22 -28.67 -0.05 -1.68
C ALA A 22 -28.18 1.41 -1.79
N ILE A 23 -26.93 1.65 -2.22
CA ILE A 23 -26.41 3.01 -2.55
C ILE A 23 -26.02 3.03 -4.03
N THR A 24 -26.97 2.73 -4.92
CA THR A 24 -26.73 2.78 -6.38
C THR A 24 -27.77 3.58 -7.16
N TRP A 25 -28.71 4.24 -6.49
CA TRP A 25 -29.71 5.07 -7.18
C TRP A 25 -30.14 6.27 -6.33
N MET A 26 -29.34 7.33 -6.35
CA MET A 26 -29.84 8.69 -6.11
C MET A 26 -29.23 9.59 -7.18
N GLY A 27 -30.01 9.82 -8.25
CA GLY A 27 -29.67 10.79 -9.27
C GLY A 27 -29.65 12.19 -8.67
N VAL A 28 -28.47 12.81 -8.64
CA VAL A 28 -28.34 14.25 -8.43
C VAL A 28 -28.08 14.87 -9.79
N TYR A 29 -29.10 15.53 -10.32
CA TYR A 29 -28.91 16.53 -11.37
C TYR A 29 -28.19 17.73 -10.74
N ALA A 30 -26.92 17.94 -11.08
CA ALA A 30 -26.20 19.17 -10.79
C ALA A 30 -25.76 19.83 -12.10
N TYR A 31 -26.21 21.07 -12.30
CA TYR A 31 -25.78 21.97 -13.38
C TYR A 31 -24.30 22.37 -13.20
N PRO A 32 -23.59 22.80 -14.26
CA PRO A 32 -22.15 22.94 -14.24
C PRO A 32 -21.76 24.26 -13.56
N ALA A 33 -21.22 24.18 -12.35
CA ALA A 33 -20.32 25.19 -11.80
C ALA A 33 -18.93 24.57 -11.86
N ASP A 34 -17.96 25.19 -12.56
CA ASP A 34 -16.58 24.69 -12.83
C ASP A 34 -16.27 23.37 -12.12
N ALA A 35 -16.61 22.27 -12.81
CA ALA A 35 -17.13 21.06 -12.20
C ALA A 35 -16.08 20.35 -11.34
N GLN A 36 -16.29 20.39 -10.03
CA GLN A 36 -15.68 19.46 -9.11
C GLN A 36 -15.97 18.03 -9.59
N GLN A 37 -14.91 17.30 -9.96
CA GLN A 37 -15.03 15.93 -10.44
C GLN A 37 -14.98 14.96 -9.27
N TRP A 38 -15.97 14.08 -9.20
CA TRP A 38 -15.97 13.00 -8.21
C TRP A 38 -15.38 11.76 -8.84
N THR A 39 -14.63 10.98 -8.06
CA THR A 39 -14.10 9.70 -8.50
C THR A 39 -14.40 8.66 -7.45
N TYR A 40 -14.93 7.52 -7.87
CA TYR A 40 -14.94 6.31 -7.06
C TYR A 40 -13.92 5.33 -7.65
N ASN A 41 -13.03 4.82 -6.83
CA ASN A 41 -12.03 3.84 -7.26
C ASN A 41 -12.05 2.60 -6.38
N THR A 42 -11.74 1.46 -7.00
CA THR A 42 -11.55 0.20 -6.30
C THR A 42 -10.29 -0.47 -6.79
N SER A 43 -9.63 -1.23 -5.92
CA SER A 43 -8.49 -2.05 -6.32
C SER A 43 -8.36 -3.30 -5.48
N LEU A 44 -8.03 -4.41 -6.13
CA LEU A 44 -7.62 -5.65 -5.49
C LEU A 44 -6.12 -5.83 -5.70
N ARG A 45 -5.36 -5.92 -4.62
CA ARG A 45 -3.92 -6.22 -4.62
C ARG A 45 -3.67 -7.56 -3.96
N TYR A 46 -2.89 -8.42 -4.61
CA TYR A 46 -2.31 -9.61 -4.03
C TYR A 46 -0.81 -9.41 -3.84
N SER A 47 -0.29 -9.75 -2.67
CA SER A 47 1.14 -9.68 -2.37
C SER A 47 1.60 -10.95 -1.65
N THR A 48 2.81 -11.40 -1.94
CA THR A 48 3.41 -12.53 -1.25
C THR A 48 4.92 -12.39 -1.09
N GLY A 49 5.42 -12.77 0.08
CA GLY A 49 6.83 -12.72 0.40
C GLY A 49 7.12 -13.39 1.74
N THR A 50 8.36 -13.79 1.94
CA THR A 50 8.88 -14.21 3.25
C THR A 50 9.35 -13.01 4.07
N TYR A 51 9.67 -11.89 3.41
CA TYR A 51 10.30 -10.75 4.04
C TYR A 51 11.57 -11.17 4.80
N ILE A 52 11.68 -10.80 6.07
CA ILE A 52 12.73 -11.21 7.00
C ILE A 52 12.41 -12.52 7.75
N PHE A 53 11.27 -13.15 7.48
CA PHE A 53 10.77 -14.33 8.19
C PHE A 53 11.07 -15.64 7.46
N SER A 54 10.91 -16.77 8.17
CA SER A 54 11.07 -18.12 7.60
C SER A 54 9.86 -18.59 6.79
N GLU A 55 8.67 -18.08 7.08
CA GLU A 55 7.44 -18.47 6.39
C GLU A 55 6.94 -17.38 5.45
N ARG A 56 6.16 -17.82 4.46
CA ARG A 56 5.62 -16.94 3.43
C ARG A 56 4.28 -16.37 3.88
N THR A 57 4.18 -15.04 3.84
CA THR A 57 2.92 -14.34 4.04
C THR A 57 2.23 -14.11 2.69
N HIS A 58 0.92 -14.29 2.68
CA HIS A 58 0.02 -13.94 1.59
C HIS A 58 -0.95 -12.87 2.06
N THR A 59 -1.03 -11.77 1.33
CA THR A 59 -1.93 -10.65 1.64
C THR A 59 -2.81 -10.35 0.44
N LEU A 60 -4.12 -10.22 0.67
CA LEU A 60 -5.06 -9.66 -0.29
C LEU A 60 -5.61 -8.35 0.29
N ALA A 61 -5.50 -7.25 -0.45
CA ALA A 61 -6.04 -5.95 -0.07
C ALA A 61 -7.07 -5.50 -1.09
N PHE A 62 -8.32 -5.37 -0.67
CA PHE A 62 -9.39 -4.80 -1.46
C PHE A 62 -9.69 -3.38 -0.96
N THR A 63 -9.22 -2.38 -1.69
CA THR A 63 -9.30 -0.98 -1.31
C THR A 63 -10.44 -0.29 -2.04
N HIS A 64 -11.24 0.45 -1.29
CA HIS A 64 -12.24 1.38 -1.82
C HIS A 64 -11.76 2.81 -1.62
N GLY A 65 -11.97 3.68 -2.60
CA GLY A 65 -11.58 5.08 -2.52
C GLY A 65 -12.63 6.01 -3.09
N LEU A 66 -12.70 7.19 -2.50
CA LEU A 66 -13.49 8.32 -2.96
C LEU A 66 -12.56 9.51 -3.15
N GLY A 67 -12.65 10.13 -4.32
CA GLY A 67 -11.83 11.27 -4.72
C GLY A 67 -12.71 12.45 -5.12
N ILE A 68 -12.22 13.64 -4.82
CA ILE A 68 -12.84 14.92 -5.19
C ILE A 68 -11.74 15.80 -5.76
N ARG A 69 -11.89 16.21 -7.02
CA ARG A 69 -10.91 17.07 -7.69
C ARG A 69 -11.54 18.40 -8.07
N GLY A 70 -10.90 19.48 -7.66
CA GLY A 70 -11.12 20.82 -8.21
C GLY A 70 -9.94 21.30 -9.04
N ASP A 71 -9.94 22.57 -9.43
CA ASP A 71 -8.91 23.16 -10.30
C ASP A 71 -7.49 23.03 -9.75
N ARG A 72 -7.33 23.30 -8.45
CA ARG A 72 -6.04 23.33 -7.77
C ARG A 72 -5.88 22.27 -6.70
N TYR A 73 -6.95 21.59 -6.30
CA TYR A 73 -6.90 20.64 -5.20
C TYR A 73 -7.43 19.27 -5.62
N ASP A 74 -6.93 18.25 -4.94
CA ASP A 74 -7.44 16.87 -5.02
C ASP A 74 -7.51 16.35 -3.59
N LEU A 75 -8.66 15.81 -3.20
CA LEU A 75 -8.89 15.19 -1.90
C LEU A 75 -9.25 13.73 -2.15
N SER A 76 -8.65 12.80 -1.42
CA SER A 76 -8.98 11.39 -1.51
C SER A 76 -9.14 10.78 -0.13
N PHE A 77 -10.12 9.91 0.03
CA PHE A 77 -10.28 9.03 1.17
C PHE A 77 -10.21 7.59 0.68
N SER A 78 -9.60 6.68 1.44
CA SER A 78 -9.62 5.27 1.13
C SER A 78 -9.70 4.38 2.36
N ILE A 79 -10.30 3.21 2.20
CA ILE A 79 -10.45 2.19 3.22
C ILE A 79 -10.09 0.81 2.63
N PRO A 80 -9.10 0.10 3.19
CA PRO A 80 -8.74 -1.24 2.77
C PRO A 80 -9.51 -2.31 3.56
N LEU A 81 -10.00 -3.34 2.88
CA LEU A 81 -10.36 -4.62 3.45
C LEU A 81 -9.21 -5.60 3.18
N LEU A 82 -8.62 -6.12 4.24
CA LEU A 82 -7.42 -6.93 4.20
C LEU A 82 -7.76 -8.39 4.52
N TYR A 83 -7.07 -9.30 3.85
CA TYR A 83 -6.92 -10.69 4.23
C TYR A 83 -5.44 -10.99 4.35
N GLN A 84 -5.03 -11.72 5.39
CA GLN A 84 -3.64 -12.14 5.56
C GLN A 84 -3.52 -13.56 6.10
N SER A 85 -2.51 -14.29 5.61
CA SER A 85 -2.18 -15.66 6.04
C SER A 85 -1.19 -15.72 7.21
N SER A 86 -0.82 -14.58 7.78
CA SER A 86 -0.01 -14.45 9.01
C SER A 86 -0.34 -13.09 9.64
N PRO A 87 -0.03 -12.85 10.93
CA PRO A 87 -0.15 -11.52 11.53
C PRO A 87 1.15 -10.71 11.41
N TRP A 88 2.20 -11.23 10.78
CA TRP A 88 3.56 -10.68 10.91
C TRP A 88 3.86 -9.46 10.05
N ILE A 89 2.93 -9.10 9.17
CA ILE A 89 3.04 -7.92 8.32
C ILE A 89 1.99 -6.93 8.78
N SER A 90 2.43 -5.75 9.20
CA SER A 90 1.56 -4.62 9.52
C SER A 90 1.38 -3.74 8.29
N TYR A 91 0.13 -3.36 7.99
CA TYR A 91 -0.17 -2.55 6.80
C TYR A 91 0.01 -1.05 7.08
N THR A 92 0.83 -0.39 6.26
CA THR A 92 1.02 1.07 6.24
C THR A 92 0.51 1.63 4.91
N PRO A 93 0.35 2.97 4.76
CA PRO A 93 -0.24 3.56 3.56
C PRO A 93 0.53 3.29 2.27
N ILE A 94 1.81 2.93 2.35
CA ILE A 94 2.64 2.66 1.18
C ILE A 94 2.96 1.17 1.01
N GLY A 95 2.66 0.32 1.99
CA GLY A 95 2.85 -1.13 1.88
C GLY A 95 2.87 -1.88 3.22
N GLY A 96 3.11 -3.18 3.15
CA GLY A 96 3.31 -4.01 4.33
C GLY A 96 4.70 -3.83 4.92
N VAL A 97 4.79 -3.74 6.25
CA VAL A 97 6.02 -3.66 7.04
C VAL A 97 6.17 -4.97 7.84
N PRO A 98 7.35 -5.63 7.84
CA PRO A 98 7.55 -6.88 8.55
C PRO A 98 7.73 -6.67 10.06
N SER A 99 6.64 -6.32 10.74
CA SER A 99 6.61 -6.00 12.17
C SER A 99 6.75 -7.21 13.08
N GLY A 100 6.33 -8.39 12.63
CA GLY A 100 6.19 -9.59 13.46
C GLY A 100 4.86 -9.66 14.22
N GLY A 101 3.98 -8.65 14.09
CA GLY A 101 2.65 -8.62 14.71
C GLY A 101 2.71 -8.86 16.22
N PRO A 102 1.90 -9.79 16.78
CA PRO A 102 1.94 -10.15 18.20
C PRO A 102 3.31 -10.63 18.72
N GLN A 103 4.26 -10.93 17.82
CA GLN A 103 5.61 -11.37 18.15
C GLN A 103 6.69 -10.33 17.78
N GLN A 104 6.32 -9.05 17.72
CA GLN A 104 7.21 -7.94 17.35
C GLN A 104 8.44 -7.78 18.24
N ASP A 105 8.40 -8.29 19.48
CA ASP A 105 9.57 -8.39 20.35
C ASP A 105 10.73 -9.16 19.71
N VAL A 106 10.46 -10.17 18.89
CA VAL A 106 11.50 -10.95 18.21
C VAL A 106 12.16 -10.13 17.10
N VAL A 107 11.37 -9.32 16.37
CA VAL A 107 11.87 -8.37 15.37
C VAL A 107 12.69 -7.28 16.07
N ARG A 108 12.20 -6.74 17.19
CA ARG A 108 12.97 -5.81 18.03
C ARG A 108 14.28 -6.42 18.51
N GLN A 109 14.33 -7.68 18.90
CA GLN A 109 15.58 -8.31 19.36
C GLN A 109 16.63 -8.45 18.26
N ARG A 110 16.24 -8.41 16.97
CA ARG A 110 17.16 -8.28 15.84
C ARG A 110 18.02 -7.00 15.97
N ARG A 111 17.47 -5.93 16.57
CA ARG A 111 18.16 -4.68 16.97
C ARG A 111 19.29 -4.95 17.99
N GLY A 112 19.03 -5.82 18.96
CA GLY A 112 19.93 -6.04 20.11
C GLY A 112 21.09 -7.00 19.84
N ARG A 113 20.92 -7.97 18.93
CA ARG A 113 21.93 -9.02 18.68
C ARG A 113 23.21 -8.51 18.02
N HIS A 114 23.16 -7.34 17.37
CA HIS A 114 24.33 -6.68 16.81
C HIS A 114 25.00 -5.65 17.74
N ALA A 115 24.32 -5.21 18.81
CA ALA A 115 24.85 -4.24 19.76
C ALA A 115 25.67 -4.86 20.91
N SER A 116 25.72 -6.19 21.01
CA SER A 116 26.40 -6.91 22.10
C SER A 116 27.52 -7.84 21.62
N THR A 117 28.51 -7.31 20.88
CA THR A 117 29.77 -8.03 20.66
C THR A 117 30.98 -7.09 20.71
N GLU A 118 31.16 -6.42 21.85
CA GLU A 118 32.47 -5.91 22.27
C GLU A 118 33.16 -6.99 23.12
N GLY A 119 33.60 -8.06 22.46
CA GLY A 119 34.26 -9.18 23.13
C GLY A 119 34.32 -10.44 22.29
N GLN A 120 35.48 -10.66 21.66
CA GLN A 120 35.94 -11.95 21.11
C GLN A 120 35.17 -12.54 19.92
N SER A 121 35.65 -12.27 18.70
CA SER A 121 36.42 -13.25 17.91
C SER A 121 36.49 -12.80 16.44
N LYS A 122 37.72 -12.77 15.90
CA LYS A 122 37.97 -12.58 14.48
C LYS A 122 37.61 -13.88 13.77
N GLN A 123 36.39 -13.97 13.23
CA GLN A 123 36.06 -14.96 12.22
C GLN A 123 35.45 -14.25 11.01
N SER A 124 36.26 -14.19 9.96
CA SER A 124 35.83 -13.85 8.60
C SER A 124 34.73 -14.83 8.19
N GLY A 125 33.48 -14.37 8.23
CA GLY A 125 32.31 -15.14 7.85
C GLY A 125 31.26 -14.19 7.29
N SER A 126 30.70 -14.56 6.14
CA SER A 126 29.62 -13.91 5.40
C SER A 126 28.63 -13.14 6.28
N ARG A 127 28.20 -11.95 5.84
CA ARG A 127 27.03 -11.22 6.37
C ARG A 127 25.79 -12.12 6.18
N SER A 128 25.58 -13.06 7.11
CA SER A 128 24.40 -13.90 7.12
C SER A 128 23.26 -13.06 7.67
N ARG A 129 22.33 -12.66 6.79
CA ARG A 129 21.07 -12.05 7.20
C ARG A 129 20.29 -13.12 7.96
N ASP A 130 20.33 -13.08 9.28
CA ASP A 130 19.63 -14.05 10.10
C ASP A 130 18.12 -13.89 9.87
N THR A 131 17.49 -14.97 9.39
CA THR A 131 16.04 -15.09 9.23
C THR A 131 15.38 -15.13 10.60
N VAL A 132 14.32 -14.34 10.78
CA VAL A 132 13.53 -14.33 12.01
C VAL A 132 12.58 -15.53 12.00
N ILE A 133 12.71 -16.38 13.01
CA ILE A 133 11.82 -17.53 13.21
C ILE A 133 10.75 -17.11 14.23
N LEU A 134 9.51 -17.04 13.76
CA LEU A 134 8.34 -16.76 14.58
C LEU A 134 7.60 -18.06 14.90
N GLN A 135 6.68 -18.04 15.88
CA GLN A 135 5.91 -19.26 16.17
C GLN A 135 5.02 -19.60 14.98
N ASP A 136 4.99 -20.87 14.64
CA ASP A 136 4.28 -21.39 13.47
C ASP A 136 2.83 -20.90 13.41
N THR A 137 2.50 -20.24 12.29
CA THR A 137 1.16 -19.71 11.99
C THR A 137 0.41 -20.56 10.98
N VAL A 138 0.71 -21.86 10.86
CA VAL A 138 0.13 -22.83 9.90
C VAL A 138 -1.41 -22.76 9.76
N SER A 139 -2.14 -22.21 10.73
CA SER A 139 -3.59 -21.99 10.66
C SER A 139 -4.06 -20.52 10.68
N TYR A 140 -3.18 -19.52 10.61
CA TYR A 140 -3.58 -18.11 10.65
C TYR A 140 -4.15 -17.68 9.30
N GLN A 141 -5.41 -17.31 9.31
CA GLN A 141 -6.11 -16.69 8.19
C GLN A 141 -7.12 -15.72 8.78
N ASP A 142 -6.94 -14.43 8.52
CA ASP A 142 -7.85 -13.42 9.02
C ASP A 142 -8.30 -12.46 7.92
N VAL A 143 -9.47 -11.87 8.09
CA VAL A 143 -10.07 -10.85 7.21
C VAL A 143 -10.60 -9.71 8.05
N GLY A 144 -10.17 -8.49 7.77
CA GLY A 144 -10.57 -7.32 8.55
C GLY A 144 -10.38 -6.01 7.83
N ILE A 145 -10.93 -4.95 8.40
CA ILE A 145 -10.74 -3.59 7.91
C ILE A 145 -9.35 -3.14 8.33
N GLY A 146 -8.54 -2.73 7.35
CA GLY A 146 -7.29 -2.05 7.62
C GLY A 146 -7.49 -0.56 7.84
N ASP A 147 -6.41 0.12 8.20
CA ASP A 147 -6.48 1.52 8.56
C ASP A 147 -6.93 2.42 7.38
N PRO A 148 -7.96 3.26 7.56
CA PRO A 148 -8.35 4.20 6.53
C PRO A 148 -7.34 5.34 6.41
N SER A 149 -7.25 5.91 5.22
CA SER A 149 -6.35 7.02 4.92
C SER A 149 -7.06 8.15 4.20
N VAL A 150 -6.55 9.36 4.44
CA VAL A 150 -6.94 10.57 3.72
C VAL A 150 -5.69 11.18 3.08
N SER A 151 -5.83 11.70 1.87
CA SER A 151 -4.80 12.51 1.23
C SER A 151 -5.40 13.78 0.64
N ALA A 152 -4.61 14.84 0.67
CA ALA A 152 -4.91 16.11 0.05
C ALA A 152 -3.71 16.54 -0.79
N SER A 153 -3.97 17.07 -1.98
CA SER A 153 -2.94 17.69 -2.79
C SER A 153 -3.35 19.08 -3.27
N PHE A 154 -2.38 19.96 -3.40
CA PHE A 154 -2.57 21.31 -3.89
C PHE A 154 -1.56 21.62 -5.01
N ALA A 155 -2.03 22.14 -6.14
CA ALA A 155 -1.21 22.47 -7.30
C ALA A 155 -0.38 23.74 -7.03
N LEU A 156 0.94 23.56 -6.98
CA LEU A 156 1.92 24.64 -6.95
C LEU A 156 2.19 25.13 -8.38
N ILE A 157 2.31 24.18 -9.31
CA ILE A 157 2.47 24.42 -10.74
C ILE A 157 1.46 23.54 -11.47
N THR A 158 0.65 24.15 -12.33
CA THR A 158 -0.26 23.42 -13.21
C THR A 158 0.40 23.20 -14.57
N SER A 159 0.15 22.03 -15.17
CA SER A 159 0.68 21.69 -16.49
C SER A 159 0.06 22.59 -17.56
N LYS A 160 0.78 23.64 -17.95
CA LYS A 160 0.49 24.49 -19.13
C LYS A 160 1.73 24.51 -20.03
N ASP A 161 1.54 24.51 -21.34
CA ASP A 161 2.61 24.67 -22.34
C ASP A 161 3.80 23.69 -22.14
N GLN A 162 3.50 22.39 -21.97
CA GLN A 162 4.47 21.31 -21.73
C GLN A 162 5.26 21.39 -20.41
N ARG A 163 4.95 22.34 -19.52
CA ARG A 163 5.58 22.40 -18.19
C ARG A 163 5.11 21.24 -17.30
N PRO A 164 5.97 20.72 -16.41
CA PRO A 164 5.55 19.74 -15.42
C PRO A 164 4.49 20.34 -14.48
N SER A 165 3.54 19.52 -14.07
CA SER A 165 2.69 19.77 -12.91
C SER A 165 3.47 19.43 -11.64
N ILE A 166 3.46 20.33 -10.66
CA ILE A 166 4.03 20.09 -9.33
C ILE A 166 2.93 20.32 -8.30
N ARG A 167 2.71 19.33 -7.43
CA ARG A 167 1.70 19.37 -6.37
C ARG A 167 2.35 19.13 -5.01
N LEU A 168 1.96 19.92 -4.02
CA LEU A 168 2.19 19.60 -2.61
C LEU A 168 1.17 18.55 -2.19
N THR A 169 1.60 17.52 -1.48
CA THR A 169 0.74 16.43 -1.00
C THR A 169 0.87 16.29 0.51
N ALA A 170 -0.26 16.15 1.20
CA ALA A 170 -0.33 15.78 2.61
C ALA A 170 -1.20 14.53 2.76
N SER A 171 -0.81 13.60 3.62
CA SER A 171 -1.55 12.36 3.87
C SER A 171 -1.61 12.05 5.36
N ALA A 172 -2.65 11.33 5.78
CA ALA A 172 -2.76 10.79 7.13
C ALA A 172 -3.44 9.42 7.11
N LYS A 173 -3.04 8.54 8.03
CA LYS A 173 -3.64 7.24 8.30
C LYS A 173 -4.18 7.23 9.72
N ALA A 174 -5.46 6.88 9.89
CA ALA A 174 -6.07 6.75 11.20
C ALA A 174 -5.95 5.30 11.72
N PRO A 175 -5.54 5.08 12.98
CA PRO A 175 -5.44 3.74 13.58
C PRO A 175 -6.82 3.23 13.99
N VAL A 176 -7.50 2.56 13.07
CA VAL A 176 -8.85 2.00 13.27
C VAL A 176 -8.83 0.47 13.23
N ALA A 177 -7.84 -0.10 12.55
CA ALA A 177 -7.64 -1.54 12.47
C ALA A 177 -7.18 -2.13 13.80
N ASP A 178 -7.42 -3.43 13.96
CA ASP A 178 -6.89 -4.21 15.06
C ASP A 178 -5.38 -4.45 14.85
N GLU A 179 -4.54 -4.02 15.79
CA GLU A 179 -3.08 -4.18 15.72
C GLU A 179 -2.67 -5.65 15.76
N ASP A 180 -3.37 -6.48 16.55
CA ASP A 180 -3.06 -7.91 16.72
C ASP A 180 -3.27 -8.70 15.42
N SER A 181 -4.13 -8.19 14.53
CA SER A 181 -4.44 -8.80 13.24
C SER A 181 -3.38 -8.56 12.15
N GLY A 182 -2.47 -7.59 12.37
CA GLY A 182 -1.53 -7.08 11.37
C GLY A 182 -2.16 -6.13 10.34
N PHE A 183 -3.41 -5.71 10.53
CA PHE A 183 -4.10 -4.82 9.58
C PHE A 183 -3.81 -3.33 9.75
N GLY A 184 -3.04 -2.98 10.77
CA GLY A 184 -2.55 -1.63 11.04
C GLY A 184 -1.35 -1.64 11.97
N THR A 185 -0.96 -0.45 12.40
CA THR A 185 0.13 -0.23 13.36
C THR A 185 -0.36 0.20 14.75
N GLY A 186 -1.68 0.39 14.93
CA GLY A 186 -2.22 0.96 16.18
C GLY A 186 -1.97 2.47 16.35
N ALA A 187 -1.13 3.09 15.50
CA ALA A 187 -0.76 4.48 15.58
C ALA A 187 -1.11 5.31 14.33
N TRP A 188 -1.10 6.63 14.48
CA TRP A 188 -1.29 7.57 13.38
C TRP A 188 -0.02 7.63 12.51
N ASP A 189 -0.20 7.60 11.19
CA ASP A 189 0.87 7.98 10.27
C ASP A 189 0.51 9.31 9.61
N GLY A 190 1.53 10.11 9.30
CA GLY A 190 1.40 11.35 8.56
C GLY A 190 2.43 11.46 7.45
N ALA A 191 2.13 12.19 6.39
CA ALA A 191 3.10 12.49 5.36
C ALA A 191 2.96 13.90 4.80
N LEU A 192 4.09 14.48 4.41
CA LEU A 192 4.15 15.69 3.59
C LEU A 192 5.15 15.48 2.45
N GLY A 193 4.77 15.86 1.24
CA GLY A 193 5.55 15.53 0.05
C GLY A 193 5.24 16.37 -1.17
N LEU A 194 5.92 16.04 -2.26
CA LEU A 194 5.74 16.63 -3.57
C LEU A 194 5.49 15.54 -4.61
N ARG A 195 4.57 15.83 -5.52
CA ARG A 195 4.32 15.04 -6.73
C ARG A 195 4.65 15.86 -7.96
N LEU A 196 5.46 15.29 -8.83
CA LEU A 196 5.72 15.78 -10.18
C LEU A 196 5.01 14.89 -11.19
N THR A 197 4.37 15.52 -12.16
CA THR A 197 3.81 14.85 -13.33
C THR A 197 4.17 15.64 -14.57
N GLN A 198 4.76 15.00 -15.57
CA GLN A 198 5.08 15.64 -16.83
C GLN A 198 4.59 14.79 -17.98
N ARG A 199 3.98 15.43 -18.98
CA ARG A 199 3.60 14.78 -20.24
C ARG A 199 4.30 15.49 -21.39
N VAL A 200 5.01 14.72 -22.21
CA VAL A 200 5.67 15.19 -23.43
C VAL A 200 5.20 14.27 -24.55
N GLU A 201 4.34 14.77 -25.42
CA GLU A 201 3.68 13.99 -26.47
C GLU A 201 2.94 12.76 -25.90
N THR A 202 3.43 11.56 -26.24
CA THR A 202 2.93 10.27 -25.77
C THR A 202 3.62 9.78 -24.51
N TRP A 203 4.73 10.40 -24.10
CA TRP A 203 5.46 10.02 -22.89
C TRP A 203 4.90 10.74 -21.67
N PHE A 204 4.88 10.03 -20.55
CA PHE A 204 4.54 10.59 -19.26
C PHE A 204 5.54 10.13 -18.20
N LEU A 205 5.87 11.06 -17.31
CA LEU A 205 6.78 10.87 -16.20
C LEU A 205 6.05 11.22 -14.91
N PHE A 206 6.25 10.38 -13.90
CA PHE A 206 5.77 10.60 -12.55
C PHE A 206 6.95 10.49 -11.59
N ALA A 207 7.00 11.40 -10.62
CA ALA A 207 7.90 11.28 -9.49
C ALA A 207 7.19 11.77 -8.24
N ASP A 208 7.34 11.02 -7.15
CA ASP A 208 6.79 11.36 -5.84
C ASP A 208 7.89 11.26 -4.80
N VAL A 209 7.94 12.22 -3.89
CA VAL A 209 8.78 12.17 -2.70
C VAL A 209 7.98 12.66 -1.51
N ALA A 210 7.98 11.93 -0.40
CA ALA A 210 7.25 12.30 0.80
C ALA A 210 8.02 11.88 2.05
N TYR A 211 8.14 12.80 3.00
CA TYR A 211 8.59 12.46 4.35
C TYR A 211 7.42 11.88 5.12
N TRP A 212 7.60 10.68 5.68
CA TRP A 212 6.60 9.99 6.49
C TRP A 212 6.99 10.04 7.95
N TRP A 213 6.04 10.51 8.78
CA TRP A 213 6.00 10.27 10.21
C TRP A 213 5.26 8.96 10.43
N LEU A 214 5.99 7.89 10.77
CA LEU A 214 5.40 6.57 10.94
C LEU A 214 5.03 6.35 12.40
N GLY A 215 3.82 5.85 12.64
CA GLY A 215 3.37 5.53 13.98
C GLY A 215 3.99 4.21 14.47
N ASP A 216 4.60 4.25 15.64
CA ASP A 216 5.16 3.08 16.32
C ASP A 216 4.10 2.02 16.64
N LEU A 217 4.52 0.75 16.63
CA LEU A 217 3.74 -0.36 17.16
C LEU A 217 4.14 -0.64 18.63
N ASP A 218 3.31 -1.38 19.37
CA ASP A 218 3.57 -1.66 20.78
C ASP A 218 4.83 -2.50 21.03
N GLY A 219 5.97 -1.84 21.23
CA GLY A 219 7.25 -2.53 21.43
C GLY A 219 8.05 -2.73 20.14
N LEU A 220 7.65 -2.10 19.03
CA LEU A 220 8.48 -1.92 17.85
C LEU A 220 8.41 -0.47 17.34
N GLU A 221 9.50 0.26 17.54
CA GLU A 221 9.69 1.62 17.04
C GLU A 221 9.91 1.60 15.52
N LEU A 222 9.20 2.46 14.79
CA LEU A 222 9.35 2.64 13.36
C LEU A 222 10.07 3.96 13.08
N ASN A 223 11.12 3.90 12.27
CA ASN A 223 11.86 5.09 11.86
C ASN A 223 11.09 5.86 10.80
N ASP A 224 10.92 7.15 11.04
CA ASP A 224 10.52 8.11 10.01
C ASP A 224 11.47 8.04 8.80
N SER A 225 10.93 8.13 7.60
CA SER A 225 11.74 7.98 6.39
C SER A 225 11.12 8.67 5.18
N ILE A 226 11.98 8.97 4.19
CA ILE A 226 11.55 9.54 2.92
C ILE A 226 11.14 8.41 1.98
N ALA A 227 9.86 8.35 1.66
CA ALA A 227 9.35 7.50 0.58
C ALA A 227 9.56 8.20 -0.76
N TYR A 228 9.97 7.44 -1.77
CA TYR A 228 10.11 7.92 -3.13
C TYR A 228 9.47 6.97 -4.14
N SER A 229 9.02 7.52 -5.26
CA SER A 229 8.73 6.73 -6.45
C SER A 229 9.08 7.50 -7.72
N ALA A 230 9.48 6.77 -8.75
CA ALA A 230 9.72 7.31 -10.07
C ALA A 230 9.16 6.34 -11.11
N SER A 231 8.43 6.88 -12.08
CA SER A 231 7.84 6.10 -13.16
C SER A 231 7.98 6.81 -14.50
N ILE A 232 8.24 6.04 -15.54
CA ILE A 232 8.19 6.50 -16.93
C ILE A 232 7.26 5.58 -17.71
N GLY A 233 6.45 6.17 -18.56
CA GLY A 233 5.53 5.42 -19.38
C GLY A 233 5.17 6.11 -20.67
N ARG A 234 4.41 5.38 -21.47
CA ARG A 234 3.98 5.79 -22.80
C ARG A 234 2.51 5.48 -23.02
N ALA A 235 1.83 6.43 -23.66
CA ALA A 235 0.48 6.33 -24.15
C ALA A 235 0.46 5.75 -25.57
N PHE A 236 -0.49 4.86 -25.81
CA PHE A 236 -0.82 4.20 -27.06
C PHE A 236 -2.31 4.38 -27.34
N LEU A 237 -2.74 4.06 -28.57
CA LEU A 237 -4.16 4.12 -28.97
C LEU A 237 -4.78 5.48 -28.62
N ASP A 238 -4.13 6.56 -29.05
CA ASP A 238 -4.53 7.95 -28.78
C ASP A 238 -4.74 8.29 -27.29
N GLY A 239 -4.04 7.57 -26.40
CA GLY A 239 -4.12 7.75 -24.96
C GLY A 239 -5.08 6.82 -24.24
N GLN A 240 -5.78 5.94 -24.96
CA GLN A 240 -6.65 4.93 -24.33
C GLN A 240 -5.84 3.88 -23.57
N LEU A 241 -4.64 3.52 -24.05
CA LEU A 241 -3.79 2.55 -23.38
C LEU A 241 -2.51 3.22 -22.88
N GLY A 242 -2.17 3.05 -21.62
CA GLY A 242 -0.89 3.46 -21.03
C GLY A 242 -0.09 2.26 -20.59
N ALA A 243 1.21 2.29 -20.77
CA ALA A 243 2.14 1.35 -20.15
C ALA A 243 3.23 2.13 -19.40
N LEU A 244 3.65 1.64 -18.25
CA LEU A 244 4.66 2.28 -17.41
C LEU A 244 5.56 1.27 -16.73
N ILE A 245 6.78 1.71 -16.42
CA ILE A 245 7.71 1.05 -15.51
C ILE A 245 7.96 1.97 -14.32
N SER A 246 8.19 1.38 -13.15
CA SER A 246 8.27 2.10 -11.88
C SER A 246 9.34 1.53 -10.97
N VAL A 247 9.91 2.40 -10.16
CA VAL A 247 10.66 2.06 -8.94
C VAL A 247 10.02 2.82 -7.78
N ALA A 248 9.91 2.18 -6.62
CA ALA A 248 9.44 2.79 -5.40
C ALA A 248 10.18 2.22 -4.19
N GLY A 249 10.32 3.02 -3.15
CA GLY A 249 10.99 2.60 -1.93
C GLY A 249 11.09 3.68 -0.87
N TYR A 250 11.90 3.41 0.15
CA TYR A 250 12.33 4.37 1.16
C TYR A 250 13.82 4.59 1.10
N GLU A 251 14.23 5.79 1.49
CA GLU A 251 15.64 6.19 1.56
C GLU A 251 16.37 5.49 2.72
N ALA A 252 15.75 5.45 3.89
CA ALA A 252 16.31 4.85 5.10
C ALA A 252 15.52 3.61 5.57
N GLU A 253 16.12 2.84 6.48
CA GLU A 253 15.49 1.70 7.13
C GLU A 253 14.30 2.15 7.97
N ILE A 254 13.15 1.49 7.83
CA ILE A 254 11.97 1.73 8.67
C ILE A 254 12.07 0.97 9.98
N ILE A 255 12.71 -0.20 9.96
CA ILE A 255 12.99 -1.02 11.12
C ILE A 255 14.51 -1.16 11.17
N ASP A 256 15.11 -0.85 12.32
CA ASP A 256 16.55 -0.99 12.53
C ASP A 256 17.06 -2.38 12.10
N ASN A 257 18.13 -2.41 11.31
CA ASN A 257 18.76 -3.61 10.78
C ASN A 257 17.86 -4.43 9.83
N VAL A 258 16.91 -3.76 9.18
CA VAL A 258 16.14 -4.30 8.06
C VAL A 258 16.40 -3.41 6.84
N GLU A 259 16.76 -4.01 5.69
CA GLU A 259 17.05 -3.25 4.48
C GLU A 259 15.87 -2.32 4.11
N PRO A 260 16.12 -1.06 3.68
CA PRO A 260 15.05 -0.16 3.24
C PRO A 260 14.16 -0.80 2.18
N PRO A 261 12.82 -0.62 2.23
CA PRO A 261 11.93 -1.13 1.19
C PRO A 261 12.30 -0.61 -0.19
N VAL A 262 12.50 -1.51 -1.16
CA VAL A 262 12.71 -1.17 -2.57
C VAL A 262 12.04 -2.21 -3.44
N GLN A 263 11.24 -1.75 -4.39
CA GLN A 263 10.58 -2.60 -5.38
C GLN A 263 10.60 -1.95 -6.75
N VAL A 264 10.57 -2.78 -7.78
CA VAL A 264 10.43 -2.36 -9.18
C VAL A 264 9.20 -2.99 -9.78
N GLY A 265 8.58 -2.32 -10.74
CA GLY A 265 7.33 -2.81 -11.31
C GLY A 265 7.02 -2.26 -12.69
N ALA A 266 5.93 -2.79 -13.23
CA ALA A 266 5.34 -2.33 -14.46
C ALA A 266 3.81 -2.25 -14.31
N GLY A 267 3.20 -1.36 -15.08
CA GLY A 267 1.76 -1.15 -15.06
C GLY A 267 1.18 -0.93 -16.45
N LEU A 268 -0.09 -1.29 -16.59
CA LEU A 268 -0.93 -1.01 -17.74
C LEU A 268 -2.17 -0.26 -17.27
N SER A 269 -2.62 0.71 -18.04
CA SER A 269 -3.86 1.44 -17.79
C SER A 269 -4.70 1.50 -19.06
N TYR A 270 -5.97 1.19 -18.99
CA TYR A 270 -6.90 1.32 -20.10
C TYR A 270 -8.03 2.29 -19.73
N PHE A 271 -8.24 3.30 -20.56
CA PHE A 271 -9.22 4.36 -20.37
C PHE A 271 -10.34 4.24 -21.41
N LEU A 272 -11.58 4.33 -20.94
CA LEU A 272 -12.80 4.18 -21.71
C LEU A 272 -13.65 5.44 -21.58
N ASP A 273 -14.53 5.66 -22.57
CA ASP A 273 -15.50 6.76 -22.58
C ASP A 273 -14.86 8.12 -22.27
N ASN A 274 -13.86 8.50 -23.07
CA ASN A 274 -13.07 9.73 -22.90
C ASN A 274 -12.41 9.87 -21.51
N GLY A 275 -12.19 8.77 -20.80
CA GLY A 275 -11.55 8.74 -19.49
C GLY A 275 -12.51 8.84 -18.31
N SER A 276 -13.83 8.71 -18.52
CA SER A 276 -14.82 8.56 -17.46
C SER A 276 -14.64 7.25 -16.69
N TYR A 277 -14.16 6.20 -17.37
CA TYR A 277 -13.80 4.93 -16.76
C TYR A 277 -12.34 4.61 -17.03
N GLY A 278 -11.72 3.90 -16.10
CA GLY A 278 -10.42 3.30 -16.35
C GLY A 278 -10.18 2.05 -15.55
N ILE A 279 -9.30 1.21 -16.08
CA ILE A 279 -8.80 0.00 -15.45
C ILE A 279 -7.29 0.13 -15.39
N ASN A 280 -6.68 -0.23 -14.25
CA ASN A 280 -5.24 -0.27 -14.07
C ASN A 280 -4.82 -1.65 -13.58
N THR A 281 -3.74 -2.18 -14.13
CA THR A 281 -3.10 -3.40 -13.67
C THR A 281 -1.63 -3.12 -13.41
N SER A 282 -1.07 -3.62 -12.32
CA SER A 282 0.36 -3.48 -12.03
C SER A 282 0.96 -4.74 -11.44
N PHE A 283 2.26 -4.90 -11.63
CA PHE A 283 3.08 -5.99 -11.14
C PHE A 283 4.34 -5.39 -10.51
N TYR A 284 4.74 -5.90 -9.35
CA TYR A 284 5.93 -5.48 -8.64
C TYR A 284 6.72 -6.71 -8.19
N VAL A 285 8.04 -6.56 -8.18
CA VAL A 285 8.99 -7.51 -7.62
C VAL A 285 9.81 -6.78 -6.56
N GLY A 286 9.91 -7.40 -5.38
CA GLY A 286 10.72 -6.89 -4.29
C GLY A 286 12.21 -7.01 -4.59
N ILE A 287 12.96 -5.95 -4.32
CA ILE A 287 14.43 -5.92 -4.41
C ILE A 287 15.07 -6.12 -3.03
N SER A 288 14.44 -5.59 -1.97
CA SER A 288 14.90 -5.75 -0.59
C SER A 288 14.07 -6.75 0.21
N GLU A 289 14.59 -7.17 1.36
CA GLU A 289 13.91 -8.13 2.25
C GLU A 289 12.73 -7.56 3.03
N SER A 290 12.48 -6.25 2.99
CA SER A 290 11.38 -5.58 3.69
C SER A 290 10.10 -5.45 2.87
N VAL A 291 10.10 -5.92 1.63
CA VAL A 291 8.93 -5.89 0.73
C VAL A 291 8.51 -7.30 0.30
N PRO A 292 7.27 -7.49 -0.19
CA PRO A 292 6.88 -8.74 -0.83
C PRO A 292 7.84 -9.11 -1.96
N GLY A 293 8.16 -10.39 -2.10
CA GLY A 293 8.92 -10.88 -3.27
C GLY A 293 8.15 -10.65 -4.58
N PHE A 294 6.81 -10.70 -4.52
CA PHE A 294 5.94 -10.42 -5.65
C PHE A 294 4.63 -9.76 -5.21
N SER A 295 4.17 -8.79 -5.98
CA SER A 295 2.83 -8.21 -5.84
C SER A 295 2.19 -7.96 -7.19
N THR A 296 0.88 -8.08 -7.26
CA THR A 296 0.08 -7.66 -8.41
C THR A 296 -1.19 -6.98 -7.95
N SER A 297 -1.70 -6.04 -8.73
CA SER A 297 -3.00 -5.43 -8.47
C SER A 297 -3.76 -5.14 -9.74
N ILE A 298 -5.08 -5.24 -9.65
CA ILE A 298 -6.03 -4.73 -10.61
C ILE A 298 -6.92 -3.71 -9.91
N GLY A 299 -7.17 -2.58 -10.55
CA GLY A 299 -8.07 -1.57 -10.06
C GLY A 299 -8.89 -0.96 -11.18
N GLY A 300 -9.94 -0.27 -10.79
CA GLY A 300 -10.76 0.50 -11.69
C GLY A 300 -11.25 1.77 -11.04
N PHE A 301 -11.68 2.71 -11.86
CA PHE A 301 -12.31 3.93 -11.38
C PHE A 301 -13.47 4.35 -12.29
N VAL A 302 -14.38 5.10 -11.71
CA VAL A 302 -15.44 5.84 -12.40
C VAL A 302 -15.36 7.31 -11.99
N ARG A 303 -15.48 8.22 -12.94
CA ARG A 303 -15.56 9.67 -12.71
C ARG A 303 -16.97 10.17 -13.00
N PHE A 304 -17.46 11.07 -12.15
CA PHE A 304 -18.76 11.71 -12.24
C PHE A 304 -18.59 13.22 -12.41
#